data_AF-A0AAN6NG97-F1
#
_entry.id   AF-A0AAN6NG97-F1
#
_cell.length_a   1.000
_cell.length_b   1.000
_cell.length_c   1.000
_cell.angle_alpha   90.00
_cell.angle_beta   90.00
_cell.angle_gamma   90.00
#
_symmetry.space_group_name_H-M   'P 1'
#
loop_
_entity.id
_entity.type
_entity.pdbx_description
1 polymer ?
#
loop_
_entity_poly.entity_id
_entity_poly.type
_entity_poly.pdbx_seq_one_letter_code
_entity_poly.pdbx_strand_id
1 'polypeptide(L)'
;AIPMTAYMLIEMVRDPSLLQRIRAEIQDAMVFQGQGQGQGQGGQQASLGKVDIAALTKLPLLNSVYSECLRLRSSIPISRRLRQDIDIDGYTLKKDNFILAPSWLSHMEESVWGPGKGGASSNNITCTTKTSNQQQQQQHHHPGAREFWAERFLQMEASKTKIKLGDYCPYGGGSVICPGRFFAKHEILAAVAMVVTRFDLEFERYSLLDGTTPSDRGPGMERAECRGIVSLDRDVIVKMRRRT
;
A
#
# COMPACT_ATOMS: atom_id res chain seq x y z
N ALA A 1 12.54 -2.55 2.36
CA ALA A 1 11.70 -3.45 1.54
C ALA A 1 10.92 -4.43 2.42
N ILE A 2 11.60 -5.16 3.31
CA ILE A 2 11.01 -6.25 4.11
C ILE A 2 9.75 -5.85 4.91
N PRO A 3 9.74 -4.80 5.77
CA PRO A 3 8.53 -4.47 6.54
C PRO A 3 7.34 -4.08 5.66
N MET A 4 7.60 -3.40 4.54
CA MET A 4 6.57 -3.01 3.59
C MET A 4 5.92 -4.22 2.90
N THR A 5 6.73 -5.23 2.55
CA THR A 5 6.24 -6.50 2.00
C THR A 5 5.29 -7.16 2.99
N ALA A 6 5.66 -7.19 4.27
CA ALA A 6 4.82 -7.75 5.31
C ALA A 6 3.50 -6.96 5.47
N TYR A 7 3.54 -5.63 5.55
CA TYR A 7 2.31 -4.82 5.62
C TYR A 7 1.38 -5.06 4.44
N MET A 8 1.90 -5.11 3.21
CA MET A 8 1.07 -5.41 2.03
C MET A 8 0.40 -6.78 2.14
N LEU A 9 1.15 -7.82 2.52
CA LEU A 9 0.59 -9.16 2.72
C LEU A 9 -0.45 -9.17 3.83
N ILE A 10 -0.24 -8.44 4.92
CA ILE A 10 -1.18 -8.33 6.03
C ILE A 10 -2.49 -7.69 5.58
N GLU A 11 -2.45 -6.55 4.89
CA GLU A 11 -3.68 -5.90 4.42
C GLU A 11 -4.43 -6.79 3.40
N MET A 12 -3.70 -7.53 2.55
CA MET A 12 -4.32 -8.49 1.63
C MET A 12 -4.97 -9.66 2.36
N VAL A 13 -4.28 -10.30 3.32
CA VAL A 13 -4.80 -11.49 4.00
C VAL A 13 -5.97 -11.16 4.94
N ARG A 14 -6.00 -9.95 5.49
CA ARG A 14 -7.12 -9.44 6.31
C ARG A 14 -8.43 -9.29 5.52
N ASP A 15 -8.35 -9.03 4.21
CA ASP A 15 -9.50 -8.90 3.33
C ASP A 15 -9.43 -9.96 2.20
N PRO A 16 -10.12 -11.11 2.36
CA PRO A 16 -10.13 -12.17 1.35
C PRO A 16 -10.58 -11.69 -0.04
N SER A 17 -11.45 -10.68 -0.11
CA SER A 17 -11.90 -10.09 -1.37
C SER A 17 -10.76 -9.34 -2.05
N LEU A 18 -10.03 -8.51 -1.31
CA LEU A 18 -8.84 -7.82 -1.82
C LEU A 18 -7.78 -8.80 -2.32
N LEU A 19 -7.47 -9.84 -1.53
CA LEU A 19 -6.52 -10.88 -1.92
C LEU A 19 -6.94 -11.58 -3.23
N GLN A 20 -8.22 -11.88 -3.40
CA GLN A 20 -8.72 -12.49 -4.63
C GLN A 20 -8.56 -11.56 -5.85
N ARG A 21 -8.89 -10.27 -5.71
CA ARG A 21 -8.72 -9.30 -6.81
C ARG A 21 -7.26 -9.07 -7.17
N ILE A 22 -6.36 -8.99 -6.18
CA ILE A 22 -4.93 -8.90 -6.42
C ILE A 22 -4.44 -10.14 -7.17
N ARG A 23 -4.86 -11.34 -6.76
CA ARG A 23 -4.51 -12.59 -7.45
C ARG A 23 -4.97 -12.60 -8.90
N ALA A 24 -6.19 -12.13 -9.17
CA ALA A 24 -6.70 -12.01 -10.54
C ALA A 24 -5.87 -11.01 -11.36
N GLU A 25 -5.51 -9.86 -10.78
CA GLU A 25 -4.74 -8.82 -11.47
C GLU A 25 -3.31 -9.26 -11.80
N ILE A 26 -2.64 -9.99 -10.90
CA ILE A 26 -1.25 -10.42 -11.14
C ILE A 26 -1.14 -11.65 -12.05
N GLN A 27 -2.24 -12.34 -12.33
CA GLN A 27 -2.23 -13.62 -13.05
C GLN A 27 -1.48 -13.51 -14.40
N ASP A 28 -1.71 -12.42 -15.13
CA ASP A 28 -1.09 -12.17 -16.44
C ASP A 28 0.39 -11.75 -16.33
N ALA A 29 0.81 -11.20 -15.19
CA ALA A 29 2.21 -10.82 -14.93
C ALA A 29 3.08 -12.00 -14.43
N MET A 30 2.44 -13.10 -14.02
CA MET A 30 3.10 -14.33 -13.61
C MET A 30 3.15 -15.29 -14.80
N VAL A 31 4.32 -15.40 -15.42
CA VAL A 31 4.51 -16.32 -16.55
C VAL A 31 4.64 -17.74 -16.00
N PHE A 32 3.62 -18.57 -16.19
CA PHE A 32 3.70 -20.00 -15.91
C PHE A 32 4.33 -20.70 -17.12
N GLN A 33 5.43 -21.42 -16.90
CA GLN A 33 5.98 -22.27 -17.96
C GLN A 33 5.21 -23.58 -17.97
N GLY A 34 4.48 -23.84 -19.06
CA GLY A 34 4.03 -25.19 -19.40
C GLY A 34 5.23 -25.97 -19.95
N GLN A 35 5.51 -27.15 -19.39
CA GLN A 35 6.41 -28.08 -20.06
C GLN A 35 5.71 -28.56 -21.34
N GLY A 36 6.46 -28.56 -22.46
CA GLY A 36 5.96 -28.96 -23.76
C GLY A 36 5.29 -30.34 -23.72
N GLN A 37 4.42 -30.57 -24.70
CA GLN A 37 3.69 -31.82 -24.95
C GLN A 37 4.59 -33.06 -24.81
N GLY A 38 4.63 -33.64 -23.61
CA GLY A 38 5.16 -34.95 -23.33
C GLY A 38 4.03 -35.79 -22.74
N GLN A 39 3.50 -36.72 -23.54
CA GLN A 39 2.50 -37.69 -23.10
C GLN A 39 3.07 -38.52 -21.93
N GLY A 40 2.61 -38.24 -20.72
CA GLY A 40 2.93 -39.02 -19.53
C GLY A 40 1.88 -38.75 -18.44
N GLN A 41 1.06 -39.76 -18.15
CA GLN A 41 0.01 -39.71 -17.13
C GLN A 41 0.60 -39.50 -15.73
N GLY A 42 0.21 -38.38 -15.11
CA GLY A 42 0.49 -38.02 -13.73
C GLY A 42 0.24 -36.53 -13.61
N GLY A 43 -0.70 -36.09 -12.76
CA GLY A 43 -1.11 -34.68 -12.67
C GLY A 43 0.09 -33.73 -12.48
N GLN A 44 0.46 -33.02 -13.54
CA GLN A 44 1.67 -32.19 -13.59
C GLN A 44 1.34 -30.76 -13.16
N GLN A 45 1.96 -30.37 -12.05
CA GLN A 45 1.82 -29.07 -11.37
C GLN A 45 2.48 -27.98 -12.22
N ALA A 46 1.76 -26.91 -12.56
CA ALA A 46 2.32 -25.79 -13.32
C ALA A 46 3.45 -25.14 -12.49
N SER A 47 4.71 -25.27 -12.96
CA SER A 47 5.81 -24.60 -12.30
C SER A 47 5.75 -23.10 -12.62
N LEU A 48 5.77 -22.27 -11.58
CA LEU A 48 5.86 -20.82 -11.76
C LEU A 48 7.15 -20.51 -12.52
N GLY A 49 7.01 -20.04 -13.76
CA GLY A 49 8.12 -19.91 -14.70
C GLY A 49 8.95 -18.66 -14.45
N LYS A 50 8.36 -17.47 -14.63
CA LYS A 50 9.06 -16.18 -14.55
C LYS A 50 8.13 -15.08 -14.02
N VAL A 51 8.67 -14.20 -13.19
CA VAL A 51 7.98 -12.98 -12.73
C VAL A 51 8.34 -11.83 -13.67
N ASP A 52 7.35 -11.25 -14.35
CA ASP A 52 7.56 -10.02 -15.12
C ASP A 52 7.44 -8.79 -14.20
N ILE A 53 8.57 -8.34 -13.69
CA ILE A 53 8.66 -7.17 -12.80
C ILE A 53 8.12 -5.91 -13.50
N ALA A 54 8.40 -5.74 -14.80
CA ALA A 54 7.96 -4.55 -15.53
C ALA A 54 6.43 -4.53 -15.65
N ALA A 55 5.80 -5.69 -15.87
CA ALA A 55 4.34 -5.81 -15.84
C ALA A 55 3.78 -5.50 -14.44
N LEU A 56 4.35 -6.07 -13.37
CA LEU A 56 3.90 -5.80 -11.99
C LEU A 56 3.88 -4.32 -11.62
N THR A 57 4.87 -3.53 -12.10
CA THR A 57 4.92 -2.09 -11.81
C THR A 57 3.82 -1.26 -12.48
N LYS A 58 3.06 -1.85 -13.41
CA LYS A 58 1.97 -1.20 -14.15
C LYS A 58 0.58 -1.66 -13.69
N LEU A 59 0.49 -2.68 -12.85
CA LEU A 59 -0.78 -3.22 -12.37
C LEU A 59 -1.48 -2.22 -11.43
N PRO A 60 -2.65 -1.69 -11.77
CA PRO A 60 -3.23 -0.54 -11.07
C PRO A 60 -3.52 -0.81 -9.58
N LEU A 61 -4.24 -1.88 -9.26
CA LEU A 61 -4.64 -2.18 -7.88
C LEU A 61 -3.45 -2.54 -7.01
N LEU A 62 -2.53 -3.39 -7.49
CA LEU A 62 -1.29 -3.73 -6.79
C LEU A 62 -0.46 -2.48 -6.46
N ASN A 63 -0.34 -1.54 -7.41
CA ASN A 63 0.39 -0.30 -7.19
C ASN A 63 -0.35 0.67 -6.27
N SER A 64 -1.68 0.65 -6.27
CA SER A 64 -2.49 1.42 -5.33
C SER A 64 -2.33 0.90 -3.90
N VAL A 65 -2.41 -0.42 -3.68
CA VAL A 65 -2.13 -1.06 -2.37
C VAL A 65 -0.71 -0.73 -1.90
N TYR A 66 0.29 -0.88 -2.76
CA TYR A 66 1.67 -0.52 -2.46
C TYR A 66 1.81 0.95 -2.03
N SER A 67 1.18 1.87 -2.77
CA SER A 67 1.28 3.30 -2.51
C SER A 67 0.56 3.68 -1.22
N GLU A 68 -0.56 3.03 -0.94
CA GLU A 68 -1.34 3.19 0.29
C GLU A 68 -0.63 2.63 1.51
N CYS A 69 -0.02 1.45 1.41
CA CYS A 69 0.82 0.92 2.48
C CYS A 69 2.02 1.83 2.73
N LEU A 70 2.66 2.37 1.68
CA LEU A 70 3.72 3.37 1.85
C LEU A 70 3.23 4.63 2.57
N ARG A 71 2.07 5.17 2.20
CA ARG A 71 1.46 6.32 2.88
C ARG A 71 1.21 6.01 4.36
N LEU A 72 0.63 4.85 4.64
CA LEU A 72 0.21 4.45 5.98
C LEU A 72 1.31 3.91 6.87
N ARG A 73 2.49 3.57 6.34
CA ARG A 73 3.54 2.88 7.11
C ARG A 73 4.90 3.55 7.05
N SER A 74 5.03 4.69 6.36
CA SER A 74 6.29 5.45 6.26
C SER A 74 6.33 6.65 7.19
N SER A 75 7.31 6.67 8.09
CA SER A 75 7.67 7.83 8.90
C SER A 75 9.12 8.22 8.66
N ILE A 76 9.35 9.06 7.65
CA ILE A 76 10.68 9.55 7.28
C ILE A 76 10.82 11.02 7.71
N PRO A 77 11.81 11.36 8.54
CA PRO A 77 12.14 12.75 8.81
C PRO A 77 12.99 13.29 7.66
N ILE A 78 12.40 14.11 6.80
CA ILE A 78 13.17 14.86 5.81
C ILE A 78 13.90 15.96 6.58
N SER A 79 15.21 15.80 6.77
CA SER A 79 16.03 16.71 7.56
C SER A 79 16.95 17.57 6.70
N ARG A 80 17.13 18.83 7.09
CA ARG A 80 18.12 19.74 6.50
C ARG A 80 18.77 20.59 7.58
N ARG A 81 20.09 20.73 7.52
CA ARG A 81 20.81 21.74 8.30
C ARG A 81 20.81 23.05 7.55
N LEU A 82 20.40 24.12 8.21
CA LEU A 82 20.38 25.46 7.65
C LEU A 82 21.79 25.99 7.46
N ARG A 83 22.08 26.49 6.25
CA ARG A 83 23.39 27.08 5.91
C ARG A 83 23.49 28.56 6.26
N GLN A 84 22.34 29.21 6.41
CA GLN A 84 22.17 30.62 6.73
C GLN A 84 20.81 30.81 7.43
N ASP A 85 20.57 31.99 7.99
CA ASP A 85 19.26 32.38 8.49
C ASP A 85 18.26 32.41 7.32
N ILE A 86 17.04 31.90 7.54
CA ILE A 86 15.96 31.87 6.55
C ILE A 86 14.65 32.26 7.22
N ASP A 87 13.90 33.16 6.60
CA ASP A 87 12.53 33.46 7.00
C ASP A 87 11.53 32.57 6.23
N ILE A 88 10.70 31.83 6.96
CA ILE A 88 9.65 30.97 6.42
C ILE A 88 8.36 31.24 7.19
N ASP A 89 7.30 31.61 6.48
CA ASP A 89 5.96 31.82 7.04
C ASP A 89 5.93 32.74 8.28
N GLY A 90 6.75 33.80 8.27
CA GLY A 90 6.87 34.74 9.37
C GLY A 90 7.82 34.31 10.51
N TYR A 91 8.45 33.14 10.42
CA TYR A 91 9.43 32.65 11.39
C TYR A 91 10.86 32.75 10.85
N THR A 92 11.76 33.34 11.64
CA THR A 92 13.21 33.33 11.35
C THR A 92 13.86 32.07 11.91
N LEU A 93 14.30 31.19 11.02
CA LEU A 93 15.03 29.98 11.35
C LEU A 93 16.53 30.26 11.25
N LYS A 94 17.27 30.04 12.34
CA LYS A 94 18.69 30.38 12.44
C LYS A 94 19.60 29.40 11.71
N LYS A 95 20.70 29.93 11.16
CA LYS A 95 21.83 29.16 10.62
C LYS A 95 22.24 28.06 11.62
N ASP A 96 22.67 26.93 11.07
CA ASP A 96 23.13 25.73 11.79
C ASP A 96 22.05 24.92 12.52
N ASN A 97 20.82 25.42 12.63
CA ASN A 97 19.70 24.63 13.12
C ASN A 97 19.27 23.56 12.09
N PHE A 98 18.67 22.49 12.60
CA PHE A 98 18.01 21.48 11.78
C PHE A 98 16.53 21.80 11.59
N ILE A 99 16.06 21.71 10.35
CA ILE A 99 14.64 21.60 10.02
C ILE A 99 14.32 20.13 9.83
N LEU A 100 13.22 19.69 10.44
CA LEU A 100 12.66 18.36 10.27
C LEU A 100 11.26 18.49 9.68
N ALA A 101 11.02 17.79 8.57
CA ALA A 101 9.70 17.63 7.98
C ALA A 101 9.33 16.13 8.00
N PRO A 102 8.60 15.66 9.02
CA PRO A 102 8.17 14.27 9.11
C PRO A 102 7.10 13.96 8.06
N SER A 103 7.37 12.99 7.19
CA SER A 103 6.44 12.59 6.11
C SER A 103 5.08 12.13 6.65
N TRP A 104 5.08 11.51 7.83
CA TRP A 104 3.89 10.95 8.47
C TRP A 104 2.74 11.95 8.63
N LEU A 105 3.05 13.18 9.05
CA LEU A 105 2.03 14.20 9.28
C LEU A 105 1.27 14.51 7.99
N SER A 106 2.00 14.74 6.90
CA SER A 106 1.42 14.99 5.57
C SER A 106 0.69 13.77 5.01
N HIS A 107 1.18 12.56 5.32
CA HIS A 107 0.54 11.31 4.87
C HIS A 107 -0.77 11.05 5.60
N MET A 108 -0.98 11.59 6.81
CA MET A 108 -2.20 11.43 7.61
C MET A 108 -3.15 12.63 7.54
N GLU A 109 -2.83 13.65 6.74
CA GLU A 109 -3.59 14.88 6.69
C GLU A 109 -5.01 14.65 6.12
N GLU A 110 -6.03 14.82 6.96
CA GLU A 110 -7.43 14.54 6.60
C GLU A 110 -7.91 15.44 5.46
N SER A 111 -7.43 16.68 5.39
CA SER A 111 -7.79 17.61 4.31
C SER A 111 -7.27 17.18 2.93
N VAL A 112 -6.33 16.23 2.88
CA VAL A 112 -5.78 15.65 1.65
C VAL A 112 -6.34 14.25 1.41
N TRP A 113 -6.33 13.41 2.45
CA TRP A 113 -6.56 11.97 2.34
C TRP A 113 -7.91 11.52 2.91
N GLY A 114 -8.71 12.42 3.47
CA GLY A 114 -10.02 12.13 4.04
C GLY A 114 -11.18 12.20 3.03
N PRO A 115 -12.39 11.83 3.46
CA PRO A 115 -13.59 11.95 2.64
C PRO A 115 -13.83 13.41 2.26
N GLY A 116 -14.09 13.67 0.97
CA GLY A 116 -14.37 15.01 0.43
C GLY A 116 -13.36 15.55 -0.58
N LYS A 117 -12.26 14.84 -0.85
CA LYS A 117 -11.27 15.19 -1.90
C LYS A 117 -11.06 14.12 -2.98
N GLY A 118 -11.46 12.87 -2.71
CA GLY A 118 -11.23 11.69 -3.56
C GLY A 118 -12.49 11.04 -4.15
N GLY A 119 -13.63 11.72 -4.13
CA GLY A 119 -14.87 11.23 -4.72
C GLY A 119 -15.76 12.41 -5.04
N ALA A 120 -16.47 12.30 -6.16
CA ALA A 120 -17.39 13.29 -6.70
C ALA A 120 -18.03 14.16 -5.60
N SER A 121 -17.88 15.47 -5.77
CA SER A 121 -18.85 16.49 -5.40
C SER A 121 -20.05 15.95 -4.61
N SER A 122 -20.11 16.30 -3.33
CA SER A 122 -21.37 16.51 -2.63
C SER A 122 -22.16 17.60 -3.34
N ASN A 123 -22.67 17.32 -4.54
CA ASN A 123 -23.76 18.05 -5.15
C ASN A 123 -24.99 17.19 -4.95
N ASN A 124 -25.74 17.51 -3.89
CA ASN A 124 -27.19 17.46 -3.87
C ASN A 124 -27.84 16.36 -4.72
N ILE A 125 -27.73 15.10 -4.30
CA ILE A 125 -28.83 14.16 -4.54
C ILE A 125 -29.76 14.31 -3.35
N THR A 126 -30.53 15.39 -3.38
CA THR A 126 -31.81 15.41 -2.68
C THR A 126 -32.61 14.23 -3.24
N CYS A 127 -33.12 13.41 -2.34
CA CYS A 127 -34.03 12.31 -2.62
C CYS A 127 -35.26 12.80 -3.42
N THR A 128 -35.18 12.72 -4.73
CA THR A 128 -36.29 12.63 -5.69
C THR A 128 -35.73 11.72 -6.80
N THR A 129 -36.34 10.64 -7.26
CA THR A 129 -37.71 10.14 -7.29
C THR A 129 -37.61 8.67 -7.72
N LYS A 130 -38.64 7.87 -7.44
CA LYS A 130 -38.87 6.56 -8.07
C LYS A 130 -38.61 6.63 -9.58
N THR A 131 -37.66 5.84 -10.11
CA THR A 131 -37.84 5.07 -11.36
C THR A 131 -36.67 4.10 -11.56
N SER A 132 -37.05 2.90 -11.99
CA SER A 132 -36.25 1.72 -12.25
C SER A 132 -35.22 1.93 -13.36
N ASN A 133 -33.94 1.74 -13.03
CA ASN A 133 -32.97 0.98 -13.84
C ASN A 133 -31.70 0.75 -13.00
N GLN A 134 -31.57 -0.47 -12.48
CA GLN A 134 -30.48 -0.90 -11.62
C GLN A 134 -29.22 -1.16 -12.46
N GLN A 135 -28.31 -0.18 -12.51
CA GLN A 135 -26.88 -0.47 -12.52
C GLN A 135 -26.37 -0.21 -11.11
N GLN A 136 -26.04 -1.29 -10.40
CA GLN A 136 -25.47 -1.23 -9.06
C GLN A 136 -24.06 -0.62 -9.14
N GLN A 137 -23.96 0.70 -9.14
CA GLN A 137 -22.74 1.39 -8.75
C GLN A 137 -22.57 1.16 -7.25
N GLN A 138 -21.68 0.24 -6.88
CA GLN A 138 -21.27 0.04 -5.49
C GLN A 138 -20.74 1.37 -4.96
N GLN A 139 -21.47 1.96 -4.02
CA GLN A 139 -21.06 3.17 -3.31
C GLN A 139 -19.85 2.80 -2.45
N HIS A 140 -18.64 3.00 -2.98
CA HIS A 140 -17.42 2.83 -2.22
C HIS A 140 -17.33 3.93 -1.17
N HIS A 141 -17.54 3.57 0.10
CA HIS A 141 -17.33 4.44 1.24
C HIS A 141 -15.85 4.86 1.27
N HIS A 142 -15.58 6.17 1.14
CA HIS A 142 -14.23 6.72 1.27
C HIS A 142 -13.88 6.85 2.75
N PRO A 143 -12.95 6.04 3.29
CA PRO A 143 -12.64 6.05 4.72
C PRO A 143 -11.70 7.21 5.07
N GLY A 144 -11.48 7.42 6.38
CA GLY A 144 -10.61 8.49 6.88
C GLY A 144 -9.14 8.35 6.43
N ALA A 145 -8.33 9.39 6.64
CA ALA A 145 -6.93 9.38 6.24
C ALA A 145 -6.11 8.29 6.94
N ARG A 146 -6.47 7.89 8.16
CA ARG A 146 -5.73 6.89 8.94
C ARG A 146 -6.13 5.45 8.64
N GLU A 147 -7.12 5.26 7.78
CA GLU A 147 -7.63 3.94 7.42
C GLU A 147 -7.03 3.48 6.10
N PHE A 148 -6.79 2.18 5.99
CA PHE A 148 -6.32 1.57 4.74
C PHE A 148 -7.44 1.51 3.72
N TRP A 149 -7.17 1.99 2.51
CA TRP A 149 -8.08 1.87 1.38
C TRP A 149 -7.32 1.48 0.10
N ALA A 150 -7.51 0.23 -0.33
CA ALA A 150 -6.79 -0.36 -1.45
C ALA A 150 -6.92 0.44 -2.75
N GLU A 151 -8.07 1.08 -2.98
CA GLU A 151 -8.37 1.85 -4.18
C GLU A 151 -8.03 3.34 -4.06
N ARG A 152 -7.44 3.81 -2.95
CA ARG A 152 -7.26 5.26 -2.73
C ARG A 152 -6.56 5.95 -3.89
N PHE A 153 -5.43 5.41 -4.34
CA PHE A 153 -4.68 6.01 -5.45
C PHE A 153 -5.40 5.81 -6.80
N LEU A 154 -6.18 4.75 -6.98
CA LEU A 154 -7.05 4.59 -8.16
C LEU A 154 -8.12 5.68 -8.25
N GLN A 155 -8.77 5.98 -7.11
CA GLN A 155 -9.83 6.98 -7.04
C GLN A 155 -9.28 8.40 -7.21
N MET A 156 -8.09 8.67 -6.68
CA MET A 156 -7.39 9.95 -6.90
C MET A 156 -7.02 10.14 -8.37
N GLU A 157 -6.50 9.11 -9.04
CA GLU A 157 -6.22 9.16 -10.48
C GLU A 157 -7.50 9.36 -11.30
N ALA A 158 -8.56 8.58 -11.02
CA ALA A 158 -9.85 8.70 -11.70
C ALA A 158 -10.49 10.09 -11.53
N SER A 159 -10.37 10.66 -10.32
CA SER A 159 -10.88 12.00 -9.99
C SER A 159 -9.93 13.13 -10.40
N LYS A 160 -8.75 12.81 -10.96
CA LYS A 160 -7.68 13.76 -11.28
C LYS A 160 -7.25 14.64 -10.09
N THR A 161 -7.33 14.08 -8.88
CA THR A 161 -6.94 14.76 -7.65
C THR A 161 -5.43 14.92 -7.62
N LYS A 162 -4.95 16.18 -7.61
CA LYS A 162 -3.51 16.47 -7.58
C LYS A 162 -2.94 16.27 -6.18
N ILE A 163 -2.04 15.30 -6.04
CA ILE A 163 -1.20 15.13 -4.85
C ILE A 163 -0.02 16.09 -4.96
N LYS A 164 0.17 17.00 -3.99
CA LYS A 164 1.32 17.89 -4.01
C LYS A 164 2.57 17.13 -3.56
N LEU A 165 3.74 17.64 -3.94
CA LEU A 165 5.03 17.01 -3.61
C LEU A 165 5.24 16.77 -2.10
N GLY A 166 4.71 17.66 -1.25
CA GLY A 166 4.78 17.51 0.21
C GLY A 166 3.78 16.51 0.79
N ASP A 167 2.66 16.27 0.11
CA ASP A 167 1.56 15.45 0.61
C ASP A 167 1.92 13.95 0.59
N TYR A 168 2.75 13.54 -0.37
CA TYR A 168 3.19 12.15 -0.53
C TYR A 168 4.69 12.05 -0.84
N CYS A 169 5.45 11.62 0.16
CA CYS A 169 6.91 11.56 0.14
C CYS A 169 7.48 10.31 0.87
N PRO A 170 7.00 9.09 0.54
CA PRO A 170 7.38 7.85 1.25
C PRO A 170 8.82 7.40 1.02
N TYR A 171 9.54 8.06 0.11
CA TYR A 171 10.97 7.85 -0.15
C TYR A 171 11.82 9.07 0.22
N GLY A 172 11.24 10.03 0.97
CA GLY A 172 11.80 11.35 1.17
C GLY A 172 11.59 12.26 -0.05
N GLY A 173 12.46 13.27 -0.20
CA GLY A 173 12.34 14.25 -1.28
C GLY A 173 13.62 15.06 -1.53
N GLY A 174 13.66 15.71 -2.69
CA GLY A 174 14.79 16.51 -3.16
C GLY A 174 16.03 15.66 -3.51
N SER A 175 17.21 16.26 -3.35
CA SER A 175 18.50 15.65 -3.72
C SER A 175 18.90 14.43 -2.89
N VAL A 176 18.24 14.17 -1.76
CA VAL A 176 18.49 13.01 -0.88
C VAL A 176 17.32 12.01 -0.88
N ILE A 177 16.48 12.04 -1.93
CA ILE A 177 15.46 11.00 -2.14
C ILE A 177 16.13 9.62 -2.21
N CYS A 178 15.47 8.59 -1.66
CA CYS A 178 16.02 7.25 -1.62
C CYS A 178 16.48 6.76 -3.02
N PRO A 179 17.78 6.49 -3.22
CA PRO A 179 18.28 6.01 -4.51
C PRO A 179 17.78 4.60 -4.83
N GLY A 180 17.53 3.79 -3.80
CA GLY A 180 17.02 2.42 -3.92
C GLY A 180 15.52 2.29 -4.16
N ARG A 181 14.75 3.38 -4.28
CA ARG A 181 13.27 3.34 -4.34
C ARG A 181 12.71 2.46 -5.47
N PHE A 182 13.38 2.42 -6.62
CA PHE A 182 12.96 1.60 -7.75
C PHE A 182 13.22 0.12 -7.50
N PHE A 183 14.41 -0.21 -7.01
CA PHE A 183 14.76 -1.57 -6.65
C PHE A 183 13.86 -2.08 -5.51
N ALA A 184 13.64 -1.27 -4.47
CA ALA A 184 12.76 -1.59 -3.37
C ALA A 184 11.33 -1.87 -3.85
N LYS A 185 10.80 -1.05 -4.78
CA LYS A 185 9.50 -1.31 -5.41
C LYS A 185 9.48 -2.67 -6.11
N HIS A 186 10.47 -2.94 -6.96
CA HIS A 186 10.56 -4.20 -7.70
C HIS A 186 10.63 -5.42 -6.77
N GLU A 187 11.48 -5.35 -5.74
CA GLU A 187 11.64 -6.40 -4.73
C GLU A 187 10.33 -6.67 -3.98
N ILE A 188 9.66 -5.62 -3.49
CA ILE A 188 8.40 -5.72 -2.74
C ILE A 188 7.32 -6.34 -3.63
N LEU A 189 7.09 -5.80 -4.83
CA LEU A 189 6.03 -6.27 -5.72
C LEU A 189 6.26 -7.72 -6.16
N ALA A 190 7.50 -8.08 -6.49
CA ALA A 190 7.84 -9.45 -6.84
C ALA A 190 7.63 -10.41 -5.66
N ALA A 191 8.08 -10.05 -4.46
CA ALA A 191 7.90 -10.88 -3.26
C ALA A 191 6.41 -11.10 -2.93
N VAL A 192 5.60 -10.03 -2.96
CA VAL A 192 4.15 -10.13 -2.75
C VAL A 192 3.52 -11.03 -3.80
N ALA A 193 3.78 -10.79 -5.09
CA ALA A 193 3.22 -11.59 -6.19
C ALA A 193 3.57 -13.07 -6.05
N MET A 194 4.84 -13.39 -5.75
CA MET A 194 5.30 -14.76 -5.51
C MET A 194 4.51 -15.46 -4.39
N VAL A 195 4.31 -14.78 -3.26
CA VAL A 195 3.62 -15.33 -2.09
C VAL A 195 2.14 -15.56 -2.40
N VAL A 196 1.43 -14.54 -2.91
CA VAL A 196 -0.02 -14.65 -3.12
C VAL A 196 -0.39 -15.57 -4.28
N THR A 197 0.51 -15.79 -5.25
CA THR A 197 0.29 -16.75 -6.34
C THR A 197 0.55 -18.19 -5.91
N ARG A 198 1.57 -18.43 -5.07
CA ARG A 198 1.97 -19.80 -4.69
C ARG A 198 1.25 -20.38 -3.49
N PHE A 199 0.62 -19.54 -2.67
CA PHE A 199 -0.01 -19.99 -1.44
C PHE A 199 -1.44 -19.50 -1.32
N ASP A 200 -2.32 -20.35 -0.81
CA ASP A 200 -3.58 -19.98 -0.19
C ASP A 200 -3.25 -19.49 1.21
N LEU A 201 -3.81 -18.33 1.56
CA LEU A 201 -3.54 -17.61 2.80
C LEU A 201 -4.89 -17.27 3.41
N GLU A 202 -5.09 -17.67 4.66
CA GLU A 202 -6.28 -17.36 5.44
C GLU A 202 -5.86 -16.69 6.74
N PHE A 203 -6.43 -15.52 7.04
CA PHE A 203 -6.21 -14.83 8.30
C PHE A 203 -6.77 -15.68 9.44
N GLU A 204 -5.98 -15.89 10.50
CA GLU A 204 -6.44 -16.57 11.70
C GLU A 204 -6.65 -15.59 12.86
N ARG A 205 -5.59 -14.87 13.24
CA ARG A 205 -5.62 -13.89 14.35
C ARG A 205 -4.40 -12.98 14.33
N TYR A 206 -4.48 -11.90 15.09
CA TYR A 206 -3.29 -11.14 15.46
C TYR A 206 -2.57 -11.80 16.65
N SER A 207 -1.28 -11.53 16.76
CA SER A 207 -0.46 -11.91 17.91
C SER A 207 0.51 -10.82 18.30
N LEU A 208 1.08 -10.93 19.50
CA LEU A 208 2.35 -10.28 19.79
C LEU A 208 3.45 -10.90 18.90
N LEU A 209 4.63 -10.27 18.89
CA LEU A 209 5.78 -10.71 18.11
C LEU A 209 6.35 -12.08 18.55
N ASP A 210 5.84 -12.64 19.65
CA ASP A 210 6.17 -14.00 20.11
C ASP A 210 5.41 -15.09 19.33
N GLY A 211 4.41 -14.72 18.52
CA GLY A 211 3.52 -15.63 17.77
C GLY A 211 2.52 -16.40 18.64
N THR A 212 2.76 -16.52 19.94
CA THR A 212 1.96 -17.30 20.87
C THR A 212 0.86 -16.49 21.54
N THR A 213 1.14 -15.24 21.90
CA THR A 213 0.19 -14.42 22.67
C THR A 213 -0.79 -13.72 21.72
N PRO A 214 -2.11 -13.94 21.83
CA PRO A 214 -3.09 -13.26 20.99
C PRO A 214 -3.05 -11.74 21.17
N SER A 215 -3.38 -11.00 20.10
CA SER A 215 -3.61 -9.54 20.15
C SER A 215 -5.02 -9.24 19.63
N ASP A 216 -5.63 -8.21 20.20
CA ASP A 216 -6.93 -7.66 19.80
C ASP A 216 -6.86 -6.79 18.53
N ARG A 217 -5.70 -6.17 18.29
CA ARG A 217 -5.40 -5.36 17.11
C ARG A 217 -4.25 -5.89 16.26
N GLY A 218 -4.23 -5.46 15.00
CA GLY A 218 -3.13 -5.69 14.09
C GLY A 218 -1.95 -4.71 14.28
N PRO A 219 -0.93 -4.81 13.42
CA PRO A 219 0.25 -3.97 13.50
C PRO A 219 -0.08 -2.51 13.24
N GLY A 220 0.38 -1.64 14.15
CA GLY A 220 0.08 -0.22 14.19
C GLY A 220 1.31 0.65 13.95
N MET A 221 1.14 1.94 14.18
CA MET A 221 2.17 2.97 14.11
C MET A 221 2.46 3.58 15.49
N GLU A 222 1.96 2.99 16.57
CA GLU A 222 2.05 3.56 17.93
C GLU A 222 3.50 3.74 18.41
N ARG A 223 4.42 2.94 17.90
CA ARG A 223 5.87 3.04 18.15
C ARG A 223 6.65 3.55 16.94
N ALA A 224 6.00 4.34 16.08
CA ALA A 224 6.61 4.83 14.85
C ALA A 224 7.90 5.62 15.12
N GLU A 225 9.03 4.97 14.84
CA GLU A 225 10.30 5.66 14.79
C GLU A 225 10.35 6.48 13.50
N CYS A 226 10.70 7.76 13.58
CA CYS A 226 11.01 8.60 12.41
C CYS A 226 12.30 8.10 11.75
N ARG A 227 12.28 6.89 11.16
CA ARG A 227 13.45 6.19 10.63
C ARG A 227 13.21 5.47 9.30
N GLY A 228 12.02 5.60 8.69
CA GLY A 228 11.69 4.88 7.46
C GLY A 228 10.33 4.20 7.52
N ILE A 229 10.26 2.98 6.98
CA ILE A 229 9.09 2.12 7.16
C ILE A 229 9.09 1.64 8.60
N VAL A 230 7.95 1.81 9.28
CA VAL A 230 7.83 1.42 10.69
C VAL A 230 7.94 -0.09 10.84
N SER A 231 8.62 -0.53 11.89
CA SER A 231 8.69 -1.94 12.24
C SER A 231 7.34 -2.43 12.77
N LEU A 232 7.01 -3.68 12.47
CA LEU A 232 5.82 -4.32 13.02
C LEU A 232 5.92 -4.40 14.54
N ASP A 233 4.87 -3.98 15.25
CA ASP A 233 4.74 -4.07 16.71
C ASP A 233 3.85 -5.23 17.17
N ARG A 234 3.21 -5.90 16.20
CA ARG A 234 2.35 -7.08 16.30
C ARG A 234 2.61 -7.96 15.09
N ASP A 235 2.16 -9.21 15.16
CA ASP A 235 2.26 -10.18 14.08
C ASP A 235 0.87 -10.68 13.66
N VAL A 236 0.81 -11.39 12.54
CA VAL A 236 -0.40 -11.98 11.97
C VAL A 236 -0.19 -13.48 11.77
N ILE A 237 -1.02 -14.27 12.44
CA ILE A 237 -1.05 -15.71 12.24
C ILE A 237 -1.94 -16.02 11.04
N VAL A 238 -1.38 -16.77 10.09
CA VAL A 238 -2.05 -17.16 8.86
C VAL A 238 -2.01 -18.67 8.69
N LYS A 239 -3.11 -19.25 8.22
CA LYS A 239 -3.09 -20.61 7.67
C LYS A 239 -2.60 -20.52 6.23
N MET A 240 -1.53 -21.25 5.94
CA MET A 240 -0.88 -21.23 4.64
C MET A 240 -0.89 -22.62 4.00
N ARG A 241 -1.39 -22.72 2.77
CA ARG A 241 -1.36 -23.96 1.98
C ARG A 241 -0.74 -23.69 0.62
N ARG A 242 0.17 -24.55 0.17
CA ARG A 242 0.76 -24.42 -1.17
C ARG A 242 -0.31 -24.71 -2.23
N ARG A 243 -0.41 -23.83 -3.23
CA ARG A 243 -1.30 -24.01 -4.39
C ARG A 243 -0.68 -25.01 -5.37
N THR A 244 -1.52 -25.91 -5.87
CA THR A 244 -1.21 -26.88 -6.93
C THR A 244 -1.43 -26.29 -8.29
#